data_AF-A0A075FPM8-F1
#
_entry.id   AF-A0A075FPM8-F1
#
_cell.length_a   1.000
_cell.length_b   1.000
_cell.length_c   1.000
_cell.angle_alpha   90.00
_cell.angle_beta   90.00
_cell.angle_gamma   90.00
#
_symmetry.space_group_name_H-M   'P 1'
#
loop_
_entity.id
_entity.type
_entity.pdbx_description
1 polymer ?
#
loop_
_entity_poly.entity_id
_entity_poly.type
_entity_poly.pdbx_seq_one_letter_code
_entity_poly.pdbx_strand_id
1 'polypeptide(L)'
;MEKYRGPSNQHGRMERRYFAQLIIGLILILLAIPLESFRVGLGDVEIQQPRPPGGEDRPEPVKIQTNTSSALAYLVIIVGTGTNFHAMYKYRNNYEEIKESYTRPANIFLIIGLVSSMLAIGASILLI
;
A
#
# COMPACT_ATOMS: atom_id res chain seq x y z
N MET A 1 45.27 13.88 -6.47
CA MET A 1 44.16 13.55 -5.57
C MET A 1 43.58 12.21 -6.02
N GLU A 2 43.77 11.16 -5.22
CA GLU A 2 43.18 9.85 -5.54
C GLU A 2 41.66 9.96 -5.45
N LYS A 3 40.98 9.72 -6.57
CA LYS A 3 39.52 9.54 -6.57
C LYS A 3 39.23 8.31 -5.71
N TYR A 4 38.63 8.51 -4.54
CA TYR A 4 38.16 7.46 -3.66
C TYR A 4 37.18 6.58 -4.42
N ARG A 5 37.66 5.46 -5.00
CA ARG A 5 36.84 4.47 -5.68
C ARG A 5 36.21 3.59 -4.61
N GLY A 6 35.07 4.01 -4.08
CA GLY A 6 34.21 3.13 -3.30
C GLY A 6 33.91 1.83 -4.09
N PRO A 7 33.61 0.71 -3.40
CA PRO A 7 33.42 -0.58 -4.04
C PRO A 7 32.43 -0.50 -5.22
N SER A 8 32.83 -1.01 -6.39
CA SER A 8 32.13 -0.89 -7.68
C SER A 8 30.67 -1.36 -7.69
N ASN A 9 30.25 -2.13 -6.68
CA ASN A 9 28.91 -2.70 -6.54
C ASN A 9 27.96 -1.91 -5.61
N GLN A 10 28.35 -0.74 -5.12
CA GLN A 10 27.52 0.04 -4.19
C GLN A 10 26.16 0.46 -4.79
N HIS A 11 26.13 0.90 -6.06
CA HIS A 11 24.89 1.32 -6.72
C HIS A 11 23.87 0.20 -6.89
N GLY A 12 24.29 -0.97 -7.39
CA GLY A 12 23.38 -2.10 -7.58
C GLY A 12 22.80 -2.61 -6.26
N ARG A 13 23.59 -2.59 -5.17
CA ARG A 13 23.10 -2.94 -3.84
C ARG A 13 22.11 -1.92 -3.29
N MET A 14 22.34 -0.64 -3.54
CA MET A 14 21.45 0.46 -3.16
C MET A 14 20.11 0.40 -3.92
N GLU A 15 20.16 0.21 -5.24
CA GLU A 15 18.98 0.09 -6.11
C GLU A 15 18.12 -1.11 -5.70
N ARG A 16 18.73 -2.29 -5.47
CA ARG A 16 17.99 -3.48 -4.99
C ARG A 16 17.29 -3.24 -3.66
N ARG A 17 17.95 -2.58 -2.71
CA ARG A 17 17.35 -2.23 -1.42
C ARG A 17 16.20 -1.25 -1.58
N TYR A 18 16.38 -0.24 -2.43
CA TYR A 18 15.32 0.72 -2.76
C TYR A 18 14.10 0.03 -3.34
N PHE A 19 14.26 -0.79 -4.37
CA PHE A 19 13.16 -1.51 -5.00
C PHE A 19 12.49 -2.51 -4.06
N ALA A 20 13.25 -3.22 -3.23
CA ALA A 20 12.68 -4.13 -2.23
C ALA A 20 11.78 -3.38 -1.25
N GLN A 21 12.22 -2.23 -0.73
CA GLN A 21 11.42 -1.40 0.17
C GLN A 21 10.20 -0.79 -0.53
N LEU A 22 10.36 -0.35 -1.78
CA LEU A 22 9.26 0.16 -2.59
C LEU A 22 8.19 -0.92 -2.82
N ILE A 23 8.58 -2.14 -3.17
CA ILE A 23 7.66 -3.26 -3.36
C ILE A 23 6.90 -3.56 -2.07
N ILE A 24 7.59 -3.56 -0.92
CA ILE A 24 6.93 -3.76 0.38
C ILE A 24 5.87 -2.68 0.64
N GLY A 25 6.19 -1.41 0.43
CA GLY A 25 5.21 -0.34 0.63
C GLY A 25 4.06 -0.38 -0.38
N LEU A 26 4.30 -0.79 -1.63
CA LEU A 26 3.24 -1.05 -2.62
C LEU A 26 2.31 -2.19 -2.18
N ILE A 27 2.84 -3.29 -1.66
CA ILE A 27 2.03 -4.41 -1.14
C ILE A 27 1.16 -3.93 0.03
N LEU A 28 1.71 -3.11 0.94
CA LEU A 28 0.95 -2.55 2.05
C LEU A 28 -0.20 -1.64 1.60
N ILE A 29 0.01 -0.81 0.58
CA ILE A 29 -1.04 0.02 0.00
C ILE A 29 -2.14 -0.87 -0.61
N LEU A 30 -1.76 -1.84 -1.44
CA LEU A 30 -2.71 -2.72 -2.13
C LEU A 30 -3.46 -3.67 -1.20
N LEU A 31 -2.92 -3.96 0.00
CA LEU A 31 -3.60 -4.72 1.05
C LEU A 31 -4.88 -4.05 1.55
N ALA A 32 -5.07 -2.76 1.29
CA ALA A 32 -6.30 -2.06 1.64
C ALA A 32 -7.54 -2.62 0.93
N ILE A 33 -7.39 -3.08 -0.32
CA ILE A 33 -8.47 -3.64 -1.15
C ILE A 33 -9.08 -4.92 -0.53
N PRO A 34 -8.29 -5.98 -0.25
CA PRO A 34 -8.84 -7.16 0.39
C PRO A 34 -9.35 -6.86 1.80
N LEU A 35 -8.71 -5.96 2.56
CA LEU A 35 -9.19 -5.56 3.89
C LEU A 35 -10.59 -4.95 3.83
N GLU A 36 -10.85 -4.06 2.87
CA GLU A 36 -12.19 -3.50 2.70
C GLU A 36 -13.19 -4.54 2.23
N SER A 37 -12.78 -5.45 1.34
CA SER A 37 -13.62 -6.58 0.90
C SER A 37 -14.03 -7.48 2.07
N PHE A 38 -13.08 -7.81 2.96
CA PHE A 38 -13.35 -8.55 4.20
C PHE A 38 -14.31 -7.78 5.11
N ARG A 39 -14.10 -6.47 5.25
CA ARG A 39 -14.96 -5.63 6.08
C ARG A 39 -16.40 -5.61 5.57
N VAL A 40 -16.61 -5.43 4.26
CA VAL A 40 -17.94 -5.48 3.64
C VAL A 40 -18.58 -6.85 3.86
N GLY A 41 -17.82 -7.95 3.67
CA GLY A 41 -18.33 -9.31 3.92
C GLY A 41 -18.71 -9.58 5.38
N LEU A 42 -18.04 -8.96 6.35
CA LEU A 42 -18.41 -9.03 7.77
C LEU A 42 -19.59 -8.11 8.12
N GLY A 43 -19.78 -7.03 7.35
CA GLY A 43 -20.87 -6.06 7.54
C GLY A 43 -22.22 -6.58 7.05
N ASP A 44 -22.23 -7.48 6.06
CA ASP A 44 -23.43 -8.12 5.52
C ASP A 44 -23.86 -9.31 6.39
N VAL A 45 -24.73 -9.05 7.36
CA VAL A 45 -25.32 -10.10 8.21
C VAL A 45 -26.80 -10.27 7.87
N GLU A 46 -27.18 -11.50 7.54
CA GLU A 46 -28.59 -11.89 7.41
C GLU A 46 -29.14 -12.26 8.80
N ILE A 47 -30.14 -11.50 9.27
CA ILE A 47 -30.82 -11.79 10.52
C ILE A 47 -32.15 -12.45 10.21
N GLN A 48 -32.37 -13.63 10.79
CA GLN A 48 -33.68 -14.28 10.75
C GLN A 48 -34.69 -13.45 11.54
N GLN A 49 -35.79 -13.07 10.89
CA GLN A 49 -36.85 -12.36 11.58
C GLN A 49 -37.60 -13.30 12.54
N PRO A 50 -38.04 -12.80 13.70
CA PRO A 50 -38.92 -13.56 14.58
C PRO A 50 -40.25 -13.88 13.87
N ARG A 51 -40.84 -15.05 14.18
CA ARG A 51 -42.13 -15.42 13.58
C ARG A 51 -43.23 -14.46 14.03
N PRO A 52 -44.13 -14.04 13.12
CA PRO A 52 -45.33 -13.31 13.52
C PRO A 52 -46.24 -14.19 14.39
N PRO A 53 -46.98 -13.61 15.36
CA PRO A 53 -47.93 -14.36 16.16
C PRO A 53 -49.06 -14.89 15.26
N GLY A 54 -49.19 -16.22 15.15
CA GLY A 54 -50.28 -16.88 14.41
C GLY A 54 -50.03 -17.14 12.92
N GLY A 55 -48.81 -16.94 12.39
CA GLY A 55 -48.45 -17.28 11.01
C GLY A 55 -47.58 -18.54 10.89
N GLU A 56 -47.83 -19.39 9.89
CA GLU A 56 -47.03 -20.58 9.62
C GLU A 56 -45.69 -20.26 8.92
N ASP A 57 -45.63 -19.16 8.16
CA ASP A 57 -44.45 -18.77 7.38
C ASP A 57 -43.48 -17.88 8.16
N ARG A 58 -42.18 -18.23 8.09
CA ARG A 58 -41.11 -17.33 8.57
C ARG A 58 -40.92 -16.21 7.54
N PRO A 59 -40.87 -14.93 7.94
CA PRO A 59 -40.52 -13.86 7.03
C PRO A 59 -39.13 -14.08 6.44
N GLU A 60 -38.88 -13.57 5.24
CA GLU A 60 -37.55 -13.62 4.63
C GLU A 60 -36.52 -12.93 5.55
N PRO A 61 -35.28 -13.46 5.66
CA PRO A 61 -34.22 -12.83 6.41
C PRO A 61 -33.97 -11.40 5.93
N VAL A 62 -33.76 -10.46 6.85
CA VAL A 62 -33.36 -9.09 6.48
C VAL A 62 -31.86 -8.98 6.54
N LYS A 63 -31.28 -8.49 5.44
CA LYS A 63 -29.88 -8.07 5.39
C LYS A 63 -29.74 -6.76 6.15
N ILE A 64 -28.97 -6.78 7.23
CA ILE A 64 -28.57 -5.57 7.96
C ILE A 64 -27.12 -5.31 7.63
N GLN A 65 -26.84 -4.14 7.04
CA GLN A 65 -25.48 -3.66 6.88
C GLN A 65 -25.02 -3.03 8.19
N THR A 66 -24.07 -3.69 8.85
CA THR A 66 -23.43 -3.13 10.04
C THR A 66 -22.47 -2.04 9.59
N ASN A 67 -22.58 -0.83 10.15
CA ASN A 67 -21.71 0.30 9.77
C ASN A 67 -20.29 0.08 10.34
N THR A 68 -19.49 -0.69 9.62
CA THR A 68 -18.08 -0.97 9.94
C THR A 68 -17.16 0.05 9.29
N SER A 69 -16.23 0.63 10.05
CA SER A 69 -15.33 1.69 9.58
C SER A 69 -14.25 1.19 8.60
N SER A 70 -13.93 1.97 7.55
CA SER A 70 -12.77 1.75 6.64
C SER A 70 -11.42 2.12 7.29
N ALA A 71 -11.38 2.49 8.57
CA ALA A 71 -10.18 3.04 9.21
C ALA A 71 -8.93 2.16 9.04
N LEU A 72 -9.09 0.83 9.09
CA LEU A 72 -7.99 -0.11 8.89
C LEU A 72 -7.44 -0.07 7.47
N ALA A 73 -8.31 0.04 6.45
CA ALA A 73 -7.90 0.13 5.05
C ALA A 73 -7.11 1.43 4.80
N TYR A 74 -7.57 2.56 5.34
CA TYR A 74 -6.83 3.83 5.24
C TYR A 74 -5.51 3.80 6.01
N LEU A 75 -5.45 3.14 7.17
CA LEU A 75 -4.23 3.02 7.96
C LEU A 75 -3.12 2.30 7.18
N VAL A 76 -3.43 1.18 6.50
CA VAL A 76 -2.43 0.46 5.71
C VAL A 76 -1.96 1.27 4.49
N ILE A 77 -2.83 2.07 3.87
CA ILE A 77 -2.45 3.02 2.81
C ILE A 77 -1.45 4.04 3.34
N ILE A 78 -1.70 4.63 4.51
CA ILE A 78 -0.81 5.62 5.14
C ILE A 78 0.55 4.99 5.46
N VAL A 79 0.57 3.81 6.09
CA VAL A 79 1.81 3.11 6.45
C VAL A 79 2.62 2.72 5.20
N GLY A 80 1.95 2.20 4.16
CA GLY A 80 2.59 1.85 2.90
C GLY A 80 3.14 3.07 2.16
N THR A 81 2.40 4.18 2.16
CA THR A 81 2.85 5.46 1.58
C THR A 81 4.08 5.99 2.31
N GLY A 82 4.06 5.97 3.65
CA GLY A 82 5.21 6.35 4.48
C GLY A 82 6.44 5.48 4.20
N THR A 83 6.24 4.17 4.01
CA THR A 83 7.32 3.23 3.66
C THR A 83 7.94 3.56 2.31
N ASN A 84 7.13 3.87 1.29
CA ASN A 84 7.61 4.27 -0.03
C ASN A 84 8.34 5.61 0.01
N PHE A 85 7.82 6.59 0.77
CA PHE A 85 8.49 7.88 0.95
C PHE A 85 9.84 7.72 1.66
N HIS A 86 9.90 6.91 2.70
CA HIS A 86 11.15 6.59 3.40
C HIS A 86 12.18 5.93 2.46
N ALA A 87 11.75 4.97 1.62
CA ALA A 87 12.61 4.33 0.64
C ALA A 87 13.17 5.34 -0.37
N MET A 88 12.32 6.23 -0.89
CA MET A 88 12.72 7.30 -1.81
C MET A 88 13.70 8.29 -1.17
N TYR A 89 13.42 8.73 0.05
CA TYR A 89 14.29 9.63 0.81
C TYR A 89 15.67 8.99 1.04
N LYS A 90 15.69 7.73 1.49
CA LYS A 90 16.93 7.00 1.73
C LYS A 90 17.72 6.75 0.45
N TYR A 91 17.05 6.41 -0.65
CA TYR A 91 17.69 6.24 -1.96
C TYR A 91 18.33 7.54 -2.44
N ARG A 92 17.62 8.67 -2.31
CA ARG A 92 18.14 9.98 -2.66
C ARG A 92 19.40 10.33 -1.84
N ASN A 93 19.35 10.17 -0.52
CA ASN A 93 20.50 10.49 0.34
C ASN A 93 21.72 9.62 -0.01
N ASN A 94 21.53 8.30 -0.12
CA ASN A 94 22.61 7.38 -0.50
C ASN A 94 23.17 7.70 -1.90
N TYR A 95 22.31 8.16 -2.83
CA TYR A 95 22.74 8.57 -4.15
C TYR A 95 23.57 9.86 -4.12
N GLU A 96 23.14 10.86 -3.34
CA GLU A 96 23.84 12.13 -3.17
C GLU A 96 25.25 11.93 -2.59
N GLU A 97 25.45 10.97 -1.69
CA GLU A 97 26.76 10.59 -1.14
C GLU A 97 27.73 10.01 -2.19
N ILE A 98 27.22 9.35 -3.25
CA ILE A 98 28.04 8.58 -4.22
C ILE A 98 28.11 9.29 -5.59
N LYS A 99 27.36 10.39 -5.79
CA LYS A 99 27.19 11.06 -7.09
C LYS A 99 28.48 11.58 -7.73
N GLU A 100 29.55 11.78 -6.97
CA GLU A 100 30.86 12.23 -7.50
C GLU A 100 31.52 11.18 -8.41
N SER A 101 31.13 9.91 -8.30
CA SER A 101 31.75 8.82 -9.05
C SER A 101 31.13 8.57 -10.43
N TYR A 102 29.84 8.84 -10.67
CA TYR A 102 29.14 8.53 -11.92
C TYR A 102 27.84 9.34 -12.09
N THR A 103 27.54 9.76 -13.33
CA THR A 103 26.30 10.45 -13.75
C THR A 103 25.16 9.47 -14.05
N ARG A 104 24.67 8.72 -13.05
CA ARG A 104 23.43 7.93 -13.23
C ARG A 104 22.17 8.81 -13.08
N PRO A 105 21.06 8.45 -13.75
CA PRO A 105 19.82 9.23 -13.67
C PRO A 105 18.98 8.81 -12.45
N ALA A 106 19.40 9.18 -11.23
CA ALA A 106 18.66 8.89 -9.99
C ALA A 106 17.19 9.34 -10.03
N ASN A 107 16.92 10.43 -10.74
CA ASN A 107 15.59 10.99 -10.89
C ASN A 107 14.62 9.99 -11.56
N ILE A 108 15.09 9.14 -12.48
CA ILE A 108 14.23 8.14 -13.14
C ILE A 108 13.73 7.12 -12.12
N PHE A 109 14.60 6.62 -11.24
CA PHE A 109 14.22 5.68 -10.20
C PHE A 109 13.22 6.28 -9.20
N LEU A 110 13.45 7.52 -8.79
CA LEU A 110 12.54 8.26 -7.92
C LEU A 110 11.17 8.50 -8.59
N ILE A 111 11.15 8.86 -9.87
CA ILE A 111 9.91 9.04 -10.65
C ILE A 111 9.14 7.71 -10.72
N ILE A 112 9.82 6.60 -10.98
CA ILE A 112 9.19 5.26 -10.98
C ILE A 112 8.56 4.97 -9.62
N GLY A 113 9.26 5.23 -8.52
CA GLY A 113 8.72 5.05 -7.18
C GLY A 113 7.51 5.93 -6.87
N LEU A 114 7.56 7.20 -7.30
CA LEU A 114 6.46 8.14 -7.11
C LEU A 114 5.22 7.72 -7.93
N VAL A 115 5.39 7.47 -9.22
CA VAL A 115 4.30 7.08 -10.12
C VAL A 115 3.66 5.76 -9.68
N SER A 116 4.47 4.74 -9.35
CA SER A 116 3.94 3.46 -8.87
C SER A 116 3.17 3.61 -7.55
N SER A 117 3.65 4.45 -6.63
CA SER A 117 2.94 4.74 -5.37
C SER A 117 1.62 5.45 -5.63
N MET A 118 1.59 6.46 -6.51
CA MET A 118 0.37 7.19 -6.86
C MET A 118 -0.66 6.28 -7.54
N LEU A 119 -0.22 5.40 -8.43
CA LEU A 119 -1.10 4.41 -9.07
C LEU A 119 -1.69 3.43 -8.04
N ALA A 120 -0.88 2.92 -7.11
CA ALA A 120 -1.36 2.02 -6.07
C ALA A 120 -2.37 2.69 -5.13
N ILE A 121 -2.09 3.95 -4.72
CA ILE A 121 -3.01 4.74 -3.89
C ILE A 121 -4.31 5.00 -4.66
N GLY A 122 -4.23 5.47 -5.90
CA GLY A 122 -5.40 5.74 -6.75
C GLY A 122 -6.25 4.50 -6.96
N ALA A 123 -5.64 3.35 -7.27
CA ALA A 123 -6.34 2.08 -7.39
C ALA A 123 -7.01 1.66 -6.08
N SER A 124 -6.33 1.84 -4.94
CA SER A 124 -6.89 1.48 -3.64
C SER A 124 -8.09 2.36 -3.29
N ILE A 125 -8.00 3.67 -3.49
CA ILE A 125 -9.11 4.61 -3.22
C ILE A 125 -10.31 4.35 -4.13
N LEU A 126 -10.10 3.92 -5.38
CA LEU A 126 -11.19 3.61 -6.31
C LEU A 126 -11.90 2.28 -6.02
N LEU A 127 -11.23 1.37 -5.33
CA LEU A 127 -11.72 0.00 -5.07
C LEU A 127 -12.19 -0.23 -3.63
N ILE A 128 -12.01 0.76 -2.75
CA ILE A 128 -12.52 0.83 -1.38
C ILE A 128 -13.83 1.60 -1.40
#